data_AF-A0A8T1QDY7-F1
#
_entry.id   AF-A0A8T1QDY7-F1
#
_cell.length_a   1.000
_cell.length_b   1.000
_cell.length_c   1.000
_cell.angle_alpha   90.00
_cell.angle_beta   90.00
_cell.angle_gamma   90.00
#
_symmetry.space_group_name_H-M   'P 1'
#
loop_
_entity.id
_entity.type
_entity.pdbx_description
1 polymer ?
#
loop_
_entity_poly.entity_id
_entity_poly.type
_entity_poly.pdbx_seq_one_letter_code
_entity_poly.pdbx_strand_id
1 'polypeptide(L)'
;MLPSLLLFCTLLFAGFEADALTYDYTASCLENPHKPQYGGGIIINPELSHGLRGWSTFENAKIEHRVLSGGNKFIVAHSRKQPNDSISQKVYLQKDKLYTFSAWIQVSDGNAPVAAVFKTTSGQKHAGAVTAKSKCWSMLKGGLNVNVSGLAELYFESKNTSVEIWADSISLQPFTQDQWSSHQDQSIEKTRKTNVRIQAVDEQGSPISNASISILQKKLSFPFGSAINKNILTNTAYQNWFTSRFTVTTFENEMKWYTNEPVPGQENYKDADALLQFAKQHSIAVRGHTVLWEDPNYIQGWVASLSPRDLAIAVDKRINSIMSKYKGQLIAWDVVNENLHSSFFESKLGQSASASFYNRAQRIDAATTLFLNEYNTIEDNRDGLSKPDNYLRKLREIRGFPGNNNLTLGIGLQGHFSNPPNLPYIRASIDILASASLPIWITELDVANNFGEQAQAEYLEQILRELHAHPKVSGIVLWSALAPGGCYRMCLTDDNFNNLATGNVVDKLRQEWGSNSSEGTTDTNGFFEASLFHGDYKVKISHPTMTSPFLAQSFKVVSTDHRSEQTTLLLKV
;
A
#
# COMPACT_ATOMS: atom_id res chain seq x y z
N MET A 1 34.08 34.85 29.92
CA MET A 1 32.68 34.81 29.43
C MET A 1 32.76 34.73 27.92
N LEU A 2 32.70 33.51 27.38
CA LEU A 2 32.74 33.24 25.94
C LEU A 2 31.31 33.12 25.40
N PRO A 3 31.01 33.62 24.20
CA PRO A 3 29.68 33.52 23.60
C PRO A 3 29.47 32.14 22.97
N SER A 4 28.28 31.57 23.19
CA SER A 4 27.85 30.29 22.63
C SER A 4 27.69 30.38 21.11
N LEU A 5 28.48 29.58 20.40
CA LEU A 5 28.36 29.33 18.96
C LEU A 5 27.19 28.37 18.73
N LEU A 6 26.08 28.85 18.19
CA LEU A 6 25.01 28.00 17.66
C LEU A 6 25.50 27.41 16.33
N LEU A 7 25.91 26.14 16.38
CA LEU A 7 26.31 25.36 15.22
C LEU A 7 25.07 25.04 14.38
N PHE A 8 24.92 25.68 13.23
CA PHE A 8 23.99 25.24 12.19
C PHE A 8 24.51 23.89 11.67
N CYS A 9 23.93 22.79 12.14
CA CYS A 9 24.15 21.48 11.57
C CYS A 9 23.43 21.40 10.21
N THR A 10 24.12 21.79 9.15
CA THR A 10 23.86 21.23 7.83
C THR A 10 24.17 19.73 7.93
N LEU A 11 23.13 18.90 8.06
CA LEU A 11 23.22 17.46 7.90
C LEU A 11 23.62 17.16 6.45
N LEU A 12 24.93 17.24 6.17
CA LEU A 12 25.53 16.48 5.09
C LEU A 12 25.34 15.01 5.47
N PHE A 13 24.43 14.33 4.80
CA PHE A 13 24.26 12.87 4.88
C PHE A 13 25.50 12.19 4.27
N ALA A 14 26.63 12.26 4.97
CA ALA A 14 27.76 11.36 4.76
C ALA A 14 27.61 10.20 5.75
N GLY A 15 26.66 9.31 5.49
CA GLY A 15 26.34 8.20 6.37
C GLY A 15 25.64 7.08 5.63
N PHE A 16 26.43 6.12 5.12
CA PHE A 16 26.00 4.84 4.54
C PHE A 16 24.77 4.93 3.62
N GLU A 17 24.94 5.49 2.42
CA GLU A 17 24.02 5.19 1.31
C GLU A 17 24.09 3.68 1.04
N ALA A 18 23.12 2.95 1.56
CA ALA A 18 22.77 1.67 0.97
C ALA A 18 21.94 1.99 -0.27
N ASP A 19 22.50 1.73 -1.44
CA ASP A 19 21.77 1.76 -2.71
C ASP A 19 20.73 0.62 -2.71
N ALA A 20 19.64 0.82 -1.99
CA ALA A 20 18.43 0.03 -2.18
C ALA A 20 17.97 0.27 -3.63
N LEU A 21 17.66 -0.81 -4.37
CA LEU A 21 17.22 -0.67 -5.75
C LEU A 21 15.96 0.17 -5.77
N THR A 22 15.85 1.03 -6.78
CA THR A 22 14.59 1.70 -7.09
C THR A 22 13.46 0.68 -7.13
N TYR A 23 12.30 1.04 -6.57
CA TYR A 23 11.10 0.22 -6.62
C TYR A 23 10.90 -0.38 -8.02
N ASP A 24 10.92 -1.72 -8.10
CA ASP A 24 10.83 -2.48 -9.34
C ASP A 24 9.41 -3.03 -9.48
N TYR A 25 8.64 -2.37 -10.35
CA TYR A 25 7.24 -2.67 -10.64
C TYR A 25 7.07 -3.74 -11.74
N THR A 26 8.09 -4.55 -12.01
CA THR A 26 7.98 -5.64 -12.99
C THR A 26 7.16 -6.79 -12.42
N ALA A 27 6.04 -7.10 -13.09
CA ALA A 27 5.20 -8.26 -12.77
C ALA A 27 4.71 -9.03 -14.02
N SER A 28 5.19 -8.66 -15.20
CA SER A 28 4.90 -9.38 -16.45
C SER A 28 5.77 -10.63 -16.57
N CYS A 29 5.23 -11.64 -17.25
CA CYS A 29 5.99 -12.81 -17.62
C CYS A 29 6.92 -12.45 -18.79
N LEU A 30 8.21 -12.73 -18.68
CA LEU A 30 9.23 -12.33 -19.67
C LEU A 30 9.76 -13.53 -20.45
N GLU A 31 10.18 -13.32 -21.70
CA GLU A 31 10.85 -14.37 -22.47
C GLU A 31 12.22 -14.72 -21.86
N ASN A 32 12.98 -13.71 -21.44
CA ASN A 32 14.25 -13.86 -20.73
C ASN A 32 14.17 -13.12 -19.39
N PRO A 33 14.69 -13.69 -18.30
CA PRO A 33 14.67 -13.06 -17.00
C PRO A 33 15.62 -11.87 -16.97
N HIS A 34 15.29 -10.86 -16.16
CA HIS A 34 16.25 -9.81 -15.83
C HIS A 34 17.32 -10.35 -14.87
N LYS A 35 18.47 -9.67 -14.82
CA LYS A 35 19.54 -9.95 -13.86
C LYS A 35 19.03 -9.97 -12.41
N PRO A 36 19.69 -10.71 -11.50
CA PRO A 36 19.31 -10.74 -10.11
C PRO A 36 19.39 -9.35 -9.50
N GLN A 37 18.35 -9.00 -8.75
CA GLN A 37 18.34 -7.79 -7.94
C GLN A 37 19.52 -7.81 -6.97
N TYR A 38 20.14 -6.65 -6.70
CA TYR A 38 21.28 -6.53 -5.79
C TYR A 38 22.48 -7.44 -6.14
N GLY A 39 22.63 -7.81 -7.42
CA GLY A 39 23.66 -8.76 -7.85
C GLY A 39 23.54 -10.14 -7.21
N GLY A 40 22.35 -10.49 -6.67
CA GLY A 40 22.08 -11.74 -5.95
C GLY A 40 22.17 -11.63 -4.43
N GLY A 41 22.70 -10.53 -3.88
CA GLY A 41 22.89 -10.35 -2.45
C GLY A 41 23.79 -11.44 -1.85
N ILE A 42 23.27 -12.21 -0.89
CA ILE A 42 24.02 -13.32 -0.25
C ILE A 42 23.90 -14.66 -0.98
N ILE A 43 23.19 -14.71 -2.11
CA ILE A 43 23.07 -15.93 -2.93
C ILE A 43 24.36 -16.20 -3.70
N ILE A 44 24.85 -17.42 -3.61
CA ILE A 44 26.00 -17.90 -4.37
C ILE A 44 25.55 -18.30 -5.77
N ASN A 45 26.28 -17.84 -6.79
CA ASN A 45 26.04 -18.15 -8.21
C ASN A 45 24.58 -17.88 -8.64
N PRO A 46 24.08 -16.63 -8.46
CA PRO A 46 22.67 -16.27 -8.64
C PRO A 46 22.19 -16.30 -10.09
N GLU A 47 23.10 -16.06 -11.05
CA GLU A 47 22.88 -16.14 -12.51
C GLU A 47 23.28 -17.51 -13.10
N LEU A 48 23.71 -18.45 -12.26
CA LEU A 48 24.09 -19.81 -12.66
C LEU A 48 25.17 -19.86 -13.76
N SER A 49 26.04 -18.85 -13.77
CA SER A 49 27.17 -18.74 -14.69
C SER A 49 28.23 -19.81 -14.47
N HIS A 50 28.27 -20.41 -13.28
CA HIS A 50 29.21 -21.48 -12.89
C HIS A 50 28.51 -22.82 -12.64
N GLY A 51 27.49 -23.15 -13.45
CA GLY A 51 26.75 -24.41 -13.33
C GLY A 51 26.01 -24.51 -12.00
N LEU A 52 26.11 -25.67 -11.34
CA LEU A 52 25.45 -25.95 -10.04
C LEU A 52 26.27 -25.52 -8.81
N ARG A 53 27.35 -24.75 -8.97
CA ARG A 53 28.18 -24.32 -7.82
C ARG A 53 27.32 -23.60 -6.77
N GLY A 54 27.32 -24.12 -5.53
CA GLY A 54 26.56 -23.58 -4.40
C GLY A 54 25.09 -24.02 -4.33
N TRP A 55 24.61 -24.79 -5.30
CA TRP A 55 23.25 -25.30 -5.35
C TRP A 55 23.21 -26.81 -5.09
N SER A 56 22.17 -27.23 -4.36
CA SER A 56 21.96 -28.62 -3.95
C SER A 56 20.51 -29.03 -4.21
N THR A 57 20.22 -30.31 -4.05
CA THR A 57 18.84 -30.84 -4.03
C THR A 57 18.20 -30.59 -2.66
N PHE A 58 16.93 -30.20 -2.64
CA PHE A 58 16.08 -30.29 -1.46
C PHE A 58 15.25 -31.57 -1.51
N GLU A 59 15.25 -32.31 -0.40
CA GLU A 59 14.59 -33.63 -0.29
C GLU A 59 15.01 -34.60 -1.40
N ASN A 60 14.08 -35.09 -2.23
CA ASN A 60 14.32 -36.16 -3.20
C ASN A 60 14.37 -35.68 -4.66
N ALA A 61 14.40 -34.37 -4.89
CA ALA A 61 14.51 -33.83 -6.24
C ALA A 61 15.82 -34.24 -6.91
N LYS A 62 15.80 -34.30 -8.24
CA LYS A 62 17.00 -34.25 -9.06
C LYS A 62 17.16 -32.84 -9.61
N ILE A 63 18.40 -32.35 -9.66
CA ILE A 63 18.70 -31.02 -10.18
C ILE A 63 19.61 -31.09 -11.40
N GLU A 64 19.40 -30.17 -12.32
CA GLU A 64 20.15 -30.04 -13.56
C GLU A 64 20.39 -28.56 -13.88
N HIS A 65 21.57 -28.25 -14.41
CA HIS A 65 21.85 -26.94 -15.01
C HIS A 65 21.56 -27.02 -16.51
N ARG A 66 20.73 -26.11 -17.01
CA ARG A 66 20.35 -26.05 -18.43
C ARG A 66 20.63 -24.66 -19.01
N VAL A 67 20.79 -24.62 -20.32
CA VAL A 67 21.01 -23.38 -21.08
C VAL A 67 19.99 -23.32 -22.22
N LEU A 68 19.20 -22.25 -22.29
CA LEU A 68 18.29 -22.01 -23.41
C LEU A 68 19.09 -21.58 -24.66
N SER A 69 18.48 -21.71 -25.84
CA SER A 69 19.05 -21.29 -27.12
C SER A 69 19.50 -19.82 -27.16
N GLY A 70 18.92 -18.95 -26.32
CA GLY A 70 19.31 -17.55 -26.14
C GLY A 70 20.46 -17.31 -25.15
N GLY A 71 21.08 -18.36 -24.62
CA GLY A 71 22.19 -18.27 -23.66
C GLY A 71 21.78 -18.12 -22.19
N ASN A 72 20.47 -18.06 -21.91
CA ASN A 72 19.96 -17.99 -20.54
C ASN A 72 20.29 -19.28 -19.76
N LYS A 73 20.92 -19.15 -18.58
CA LYS A 73 21.41 -20.27 -17.76
C LYS A 73 20.52 -20.42 -16.54
N PHE A 74 19.94 -21.59 -16.34
CA PHE A 74 18.97 -21.80 -15.27
C PHE A 74 19.13 -23.17 -14.63
N ILE A 75 18.59 -23.30 -13.41
CA ILE A 75 18.60 -24.54 -12.65
C ILE A 75 17.20 -25.12 -12.66
N VAL A 76 17.13 -26.44 -12.80
CA VAL A 76 15.88 -27.18 -12.88
C VAL A 76 15.82 -28.17 -11.74
N ALA A 77 14.71 -28.16 -10.99
CA ALA A 77 14.30 -29.30 -10.17
C ALA A 77 13.30 -30.15 -10.95
N HIS A 78 13.67 -31.40 -11.21
CA HIS A 78 12.86 -32.37 -11.94
C HIS A 78 12.71 -33.68 -11.17
N SER A 79 11.90 -34.59 -11.72
CA SER A 79 11.58 -35.88 -11.08
C SER A 79 11.01 -35.72 -9.66
N ARG A 80 10.25 -34.65 -9.44
CA ARG A 80 9.64 -34.26 -8.17
C ARG A 80 8.51 -35.24 -7.80
N LYS A 81 8.43 -35.64 -6.54
CA LYS A 81 7.41 -36.54 -5.99
C LYS A 81 6.60 -35.90 -4.87
N GLN A 82 7.19 -34.95 -4.16
CA GLN A 82 6.58 -34.17 -3.09
C GLN A 82 6.59 -32.67 -3.41
N PRO A 83 5.70 -31.87 -2.80
CA PRO A 83 5.63 -30.44 -3.09
C PRO A 83 6.94 -29.67 -2.87
N ASN A 84 7.74 -30.11 -1.89
CA ASN A 84 9.00 -29.48 -1.51
C ASN A 84 10.23 -30.05 -2.24
N ASP A 85 10.11 -31.14 -3.00
CA ASP A 85 11.22 -31.65 -3.81
C ASP A 85 11.67 -30.54 -4.78
N SER A 86 12.87 -29.99 -4.58
CA SER A 86 13.27 -28.75 -5.25
C SER A 86 14.78 -28.54 -5.35
N ILE A 87 15.17 -27.40 -5.89
CA ILE A 87 16.52 -26.84 -5.75
C ILE A 87 16.68 -26.25 -4.34
N SER A 88 17.88 -26.27 -3.78
CA SER A 88 18.18 -25.58 -2.53
C SER A 88 19.52 -24.85 -2.52
N GLN A 89 19.59 -23.86 -1.63
CA GLN A 89 20.85 -23.26 -1.21
C GLN A 89 20.80 -22.95 0.29
N LYS A 90 21.87 -23.34 1.00
CA LYS A 90 22.05 -23.01 2.41
C LYS A 90 22.61 -21.59 2.54
N VAL A 91 22.00 -20.80 3.40
CA VAL A 91 22.40 -19.43 3.72
C VAL A 91 22.48 -19.27 5.24
N TYR A 92 23.15 -18.22 5.70
CA TYR A 92 23.14 -17.84 7.11
C TYR A 92 22.33 -16.55 7.27
N LEU A 93 21.20 -16.64 7.96
CA LEU A 93 20.36 -15.49 8.26
C LEU A 93 20.81 -14.86 9.57
N GLN A 94 20.90 -13.54 9.58
CA GLN A 94 21.26 -12.74 10.75
C GLN A 94 20.00 -12.18 11.40
N LYS A 95 19.95 -12.27 12.74
CA LYS A 95 18.92 -11.63 13.56
C LYS A 95 18.88 -10.11 13.32
N ASP A 96 17.69 -9.52 13.45
CA ASP A 96 17.39 -8.09 13.37
C ASP A 96 17.75 -7.49 11.98
N LYS A 97 17.65 -8.33 10.94
CA LYS A 97 17.77 -7.93 9.54
C LYS A 97 16.46 -8.16 8.79
N LEU A 98 16.24 -7.29 7.81
CA LEU A 98 15.16 -7.39 6.84
C LEU A 98 15.74 -7.94 5.54
N TYR A 99 15.18 -9.02 5.02
CA TYR A 99 15.65 -9.65 3.80
C TYR A 99 14.67 -9.42 2.67
N THR A 100 15.13 -8.83 1.58
CA THR A 100 14.37 -8.82 0.31
C THR A 100 14.74 -10.04 -0.50
N PHE A 101 13.74 -10.71 -1.06
CA PHE A 101 13.91 -11.90 -1.88
C PHE A 101 13.31 -11.68 -3.26
N SER A 102 14.02 -12.11 -4.29
CA SER A 102 13.46 -12.25 -5.63
C SER A 102 14.05 -13.42 -6.39
N ALA A 103 13.27 -13.97 -7.31
CA ALA A 103 13.71 -15.01 -8.23
C ALA A 103 12.84 -14.99 -9.48
N TRP A 104 13.41 -15.34 -10.63
CA TRP A 104 12.63 -15.61 -11.83
C TRP A 104 12.33 -17.10 -11.89
N ILE A 105 11.04 -17.43 -11.96
CA ILE A 105 10.53 -18.80 -11.90
C ILE A 105 9.76 -19.14 -13.17
N GLN A 106 10.04 -20.31 -13.73
CA GLN A 106 9.31 -20.91 -14.83
C GLN A 106 8.94 -22.36 -14.47
N VAL A 107 7.90 -22.90 -15.09
CA VAL A 107 7.53 -24.32 -14.97
C VAL A 107 7.55 -25.01 -16.32
N SER A 108 7.77 -26.32 -16.34
CA SER A 108 7.89 -27.07 -17.60
C SER A 108 6.62 -27.10 -18.44
N ASP A 109 5.44 -27.04 -17.81
CA ASP A 109 4.15 -27.10 -18.49
C ASP A 109 3.06 -26.31 -17.76
N GLY A 110 2.10 -25.78 -18.51
CA GLY A 110 0.93 -25.08 -17.98
C GLY A 110 1.29 -23.89 -17.08
N ASN A 111 0.63 -23.81 -15.93
CA ASN A 111 0.91 -22.85 -14.87
C ASN A 111 0.88 -23.58 -13.52
N ALA A 112 1.72 -23.17 -12.57
CA ALA A 112 1.67 -23.69 -11.21
C ALA A 112 2.04 -22.62 -10.18
N PRO A 113 1.37 -22.57 -9.01
CA PRO A 113 1.84 -21.78 -7.88
C PRO A 113 3.19 -22.32 -7.41
N VAL A 114 4.16 -21.43 -7.25
CA VAL A 114 5.49 -21.71 -6.68
C VAL A 114 5.76 -20.71 -5.56
N ALA A 115 6.11 -21.20 -4.38
CA ALA A 115 6.48 -20.40 -3.22
C ALA A 115 7.97 -20.56 -2.91
N ALA A 116 8.63 -19.48 -2.48
CA ALA A 116 9.97 -19.53 -1.93
C ALA A 116 9.89 -19.69 -0.40
N VAL A 117 10.59 -20.67 0.13
CA VAL A 117 10.53 -21.04 1.55
C VAL A 117 11.94 -21.21 2.10
N PHE A 118 12.13 -20.75 3.34
CA PHE A 118 13.36 -20.89 4.10
C PHE A 118 13.12 -21.82 5.27
N LYS A 119 13.75 -22.99 5.27
CA LYS A 119 13.78 -23.90 6.42
C LYS A 119 14.83 -23.42 7.41
N THR A 120 14.40 -22.91 8.55
CA THR A 120 15.25 -22.42 9.65
C THR A 120 15.22 -23.40 10.83
N THR A 121 16.07 -23.19 11.83
CA THR A 121 16.05 -23.96 13.08
C THR A 121 14.76 -23.79 13.89
N SER A 122 14.03 -22.68 13.70
CA SER A 122 12.76 -22.38 14.38
C SER A 122 11.52 -22.72 13.55
N GLY A 123 11.70 -23.35 12.38
CA GLY A 123 10.62 -23.74 11.48
C GLY A 123 10.75 -23.13 10.09
N GLN A 124 9.66 -23.17 9.32
CA GLN A 124 9.63 -22.68 7.95
C GLN A 124 9.19 -21.21 7.91
N LYS A 125 9.85 -20.44 7.04
CA LYS A 125 9.51 -19.05 6.76
C LYS A 125 9.23 -18.92 5.26
N HIS A 126 7.99 -18.60 4.91
CA HIS A 126 7.64 -18.27 3.52
C HIS A 126 8.17 -16.89 3.21
N ALA A 127 8.75 -16.67 2.03
CA ALA A 127 9.22 -15.36 1.60
C ALA A 127 8.21 -14.68 0.66
N GLY A 128 7.61 -15.45 -0.25
CA GLY A 128 6.62 -14.99 -1.21
C GLY A 128 6.25 -16.11 -2.19
N ALA A 129 5.29 -15.87 -3.07
CA ALA A 129 4.82 -16.84 -4.05
C ALA A 129 4.40 -16.17 -5.37
N VAL A 130 4.41 -16.95 -6.45
CA VAL A 130 3.95 -16.54 -7.78
C VAL A 130 3.25 -17.70 -8.49
N THR A 131 2.28 -17.43 -9.36
CA THR A 131 1.82 -18.40 -10.36
C THR A 131 2.80 -18.41 -11.52
N ALA A 132 3.78 -19.31 -11.47
CA ALA A 132 4.75 -19.50 -12.53
C ALA A 132 4.09 -20.13 -13.77
N LYS A 133 4.57 -19.74 -14.94
CA LYS A 133 4.04 -20.18 -16.24
C LYS A 133 5.10 -20.95 -17.01
N SER A 134 4.66 -21.81 -17.93
CA SER A 134 5.53 -22.33 -18.97
C SER A 134 5.77 -21.30 -20.06
N LYS A 135 6.93 -21.41 -20.73
CA LYS A 135 7.37 -20.60 -21.88
C LYS A 135 7.71 -19.13 -21.57
N CYS A 136 7.64 -18.71 -20.33
CA CYS A 136 8.10 -17.39 -19.89
C CYS A 136 8.45 -17.40 -18.39
N TRP A 137 9.28 -16.47 -17.99
CA TRP A 137 9.78 -16.28 -16.63
C TRP A 137 8.86 -15.37 -15.83
N SER A 138 8.36 -15.86 -14.70
CA SER A 138 7.50 -15.13 -13.78
C SER A 138 8.31 -14.64 -12.60
N MET A 139 8.25 -13.35 -12.28
CA MET A 139 8.95 -12.78 -11.14
C MET A 139 8.26 -13.20 -9.83
N LEU A 140 8.98 -13.88 -8.95
CA LEU A 140 8.61 -14.08 -7.55
C LEU A 140 9.35 -13.00 -6.74
N LYS A 141 8.62 -12.11 -6.07
CA LYS A 141 9.19 -11.17 -5.08
C LYS A 141 8.60 -11.41 -3.71
N GLY A 142 9.37 -11.12 -2.67
CA GLY A 142 8.94 -11.26 -1.30
C GLY A 142 10.05 -10.87 -0.33
N GLY A 143 10.01 -11.44 0.86
CA GLY A 143 11.07 -11.24 1.83
C GLY A 143 10.72 -11.73 3.23
N LEU A 144 11.64 -11.51 4.16
CA LEU A 144 11.60 -12.07 5.51
C LEU A 144 12.06 -11.06 6.55
N ASN A 145 11.39 -11.07 7.70
CA ASN A 145 11.93 -10.57 8.96
C ASN A 145 12.59 -11.71 9.74
N VAL A 146 13.84 -11.53 10.16
CA VAL A 146 14.62 -12.56 10.86
C VAL A 146 14.88 -12.15 12.30
N ASN A 147 14.29 -12.89 13.23
CA ASN A 147 14.39 -12.59 14.68
C ASN A 147 15.40 -13.47 15.42
N VAL A 148 15.97 -14.48 14.73
CA VAL A 148 16.97 -15.41 15.28
C VAL A 148 18.01 -15.70 14.22
N SER A 149 19.28 -15.53 14.56
CA SER A 149 20.40 -15.85 13.66
C SER A 149 20.54 -17.36 13.51
N GLY A 150 20.85 -17.84 12.32
CA GLY A 150 21.14 -19.25 12.11
C GLY A 150 21.20 -19.66 10.65
N LEU A 151 21.56 -20.93 10.46
CA LEU A 151 21.49 -21.56 9.15
C LEU A 151 20.03 -21.67 8.70
N ALA A 152 19.80 -21.32 7.45
CA ALA A 152 18.55 -21.55 6.75
C ALA A 152 18.82 -22.21 5.40
N GLU A 153 17.87 -22.99 4.93
CA GLU A 153 17.92 -23.60 3.60
C GLU A 153 16.76 -23.06 2.77
N LEU A 154 17.10 -22.27 1.73
CA LEU A 154 16.16 -21.82 0.71
C LEU A 154 15.76 -23.00 -0.16
N TYR A 155 14.49 -23.16 -0.45
CA TYR A 155 13.94 -24.05 -1.46
C TYR A 155 12.64 -23.50 -2.04
N PHE A 156 12.14 -24.09 -3.12
CA PHE A 156 10.87 -23.71 -3.73
C PHE A 156 9.83 -24.83 -3.61
N GLU A 157 8.61 -24.48 -3.24
CA GLU A 157 7.50 -25.40 -3.07
C GLU A 157 6.44 -25.23 -4.16
N SER A 158 5.94 -26.32 -4.72
CA SER A 158 4.74 -26.32 -5.56
C SER A 158 3.95 -27.61 -5.38
N LYS A 159 2.65 -27.48 -5.08
CA LYS A 159 1.73 -28.63 -4.96
C LYS A 159 1.58 -29.42 -6.26
N ASN A 160 1.82 -28.77 -7.41
CA ASN A 160 1.85 -29.47 -8.68
C ASN A 160 3.23 -30.14 -8.85
N THR A 161 3.31 -31.43 -8.56
CA THR A 161 4.56 -32.21 -8.65
C THR A 161 4.81 -32.79 -10.03
N SER A 162 3.85 -32.71 -10.96
CA SER A 162 4.05 -33.18 -12.35
C SER A 162 4.89 -32.21 -13.19
N VAL A 163 5.05 -30.97 -12.74
CA VAL A 163 5.87 -29.95 -13.41
C VAL A 163 7.26 -29.86 -12.78
N GLU A 164 8.26 -29.61 -13.63
CA GLU A 164 9.58 -29.17 -13.19
C GLU A 164 9.50 -27.70 -12.71
N ILE A 165 10.34 -27.35 -11.73
CA ILE A 165 10.53 -25.96 -11.31
C ILE A 165 11.86 -25.47 -11.88
N TRP A 166 11.82 -24.38 -12.64
CA TRP A 166 12.99 -23.74 -13.23
C TRP A 166 13.22 -22.42 -12.51
N ALA A 167 14.46 -22.14 -12.12
CA ALA A 167 14.81 -20.90 -11.43
C ALA A 167 16.07 -20.26 -12.00
N ASP A 168 16.08 -18.93 -11.98
CA ASP A 168 17.20 -18.09 -12.42
C ASP A 168 17.18 -16.76 -11.66
N SER A 169 18.31 -16.06 -11.67
CA SER A 169 18.46 -14.68 -11.20
C SER A 169 17.91 -14.49 -9.79
N ILE A 170 18.34 -15.39 -8.90
CA ILE A 170 17.88 -15.50 -7.52
C ILE A 170 18.64 -14.49 -6.65
N SER A 171 17.93 -13.74 -5.82
CA SER A 171 18.50 -12.75 -4.92
C SER A 171 17.94 -12.86 -3.52
N LEU A 172 18.82 -12.64 -2.55
CA LEU A 172 18.48 -12.50 -1.14
C LEU A 172 19.35 -11.40 -0.54
N GLN A 173 18.82 -10.20 -0.39
CA GLN A 173 19.58 -9.05 0.10
C GLN A 173 19.17 -8.69 1.53
N PRO A 174 20.11 -8.73 2.50
CA PRO A 174 19.89 -8.23 3.85
C PRO A 174 19.99 -6.70 3.93
N PHE A 175 19.17 -6.12 4.80
CA PHE A 175 19.21 -4.72 5.21
C PHE A 175 19.18 -4.63 6.74
N THR A 176 19.95 -3.70 7.32
CA THR A 176 19.68 -3.25 8.70
C THR A 176 18.37 -2.48 8.76
N GLN A 177 17.84 -2.30 9.97
CA GLN A 177 16.74 -1.38 10.21
C GLN A 177 17.08 0.04 9.73
N ASP A 178 18.30 0.54 10.02
CA ASP A 178 18.74 1.87 9.61
C ASP A 178 18.78 2.04 8.09
N GLN A 179 19.26 1.03 7.35
CA GLN A 179 19.26 1.05 5.89
C GLN A 179 17.83 1.04 5.34
N TRP A 180 16.93 0.27 5.96
CA TRP A 180 15.53 0.22 5.55
C TRP A 180 14.81 1.55 5.79
N SER A 181 15.01 2.14 6.97
CA SER A 181 14.46 3.44 7.34
C SER A 181 15.03 4.57 6.47
N SER A 182 16.34 4.55 6.21
CA SER A 182 16.97 5.51 5.29
C SER A 182 16.36 5.46 3.88
N HIS A 183 16.09 4.26 3.35
CA HIS A 183 15.39 4.12 2.07
C HIS A 183 13.94 4.64 2.13
N GLN A 184 13.22 4.43 3.25
CA GLN A 184 11.89 5.01 3.44
C GLN A 184 11.95 6.53 3.39
N ASP A 185 12.89 7.14 4.12
CA ASP A 185 13.08 8.60 4.15
C ASP A 185 13.43 9.17 2.78
N GLN A 186 14.33 8.53 2.05
CA GLN A 186 14.68 8.91 0.67
C GLN A 186 13.47 8.81 -0.27
N SER A 187 12.66 7.76 -0.14
CA SER A 187 11.44 7.61 -0.93
C SER A 187 10.42 8.69 -0.60
N ILE A 188 10.24 9.02 0.68
CA ILE A 188 9.35 10.10 1.13
C ILE A 188 9.83 11.45 0.57
N GLU A 189 11.12 11.75 0.69
CA GLU A 189 11.72 12.97 0.16
C GLU A 189 11.47 13.12 -1.34
N LYS A 190 11.58 12.02 -2.09
CA LYS A 190 11.36 12.02 -3.54
C LYS A 190 9.89 12.10 -3.95
N THR A 191 8.98 11.49 -3.19
CA THR A 191 7.61 11.21 -3.67
C THR A 191 6.51 11.95 -2.93
N ARG A 192 6.79 12.42 -1.71
CA ARG A 192 5.83 13.11 -0.85
C ARG A 192 6.19 14.58 -0.65
N LYS A 193 7.39 14.99 -1.05
CA LYS A 193 7.92 16.34 -0.88
C LYS A 193 8.37 16.95 -2.20
N THR A 194 8.50 18.26 -2.21
CA THR A 194 9.02 19.05 -3.33
C THR A 194 9.91 20.15 -2.74
N ASN A 195 11.08 20.36 -3.34
CA ASN A 195 11.94 21.50 -3.02
C ASN A 195 11.29 22.78 -3.56
N VAL A 196 10.96 23.68 -2.63
CA VAL A 196 10.37 24.99 -2.93
C VAL A 196 11.43 26.06 -2.74
N ARG A 197 11.53 26.95 -3.72
CA ARG A 197 12.38 28.16 -3.67
C ARG A 197 11.49 29.39 -3.62
N ILE A 198 11.71 30.24 -2.62
CA ILE A 198 11.01 31.51 -2.44
C ILE A 198 12.03 32.62 -2.60
N GLN A 199 11.72 33.64 -3.40
CA GLN A 199 12.55 34.83 -3.54
C GLN A 199 11.83 36.05 -2.96
N ALA A 200 12.47 36.71 -2.00
CA ALA A 200 12.08 38.03 -1.53
C ALA A 200 12.73 39.10 -2.40
N VAL A 201 11.91 39.98 -2.98
CA VAL A 201 12.37 41.12 -3.79
C VAL A 201 11.66 42.39 -3.37
N ASP A 202 12.30 43.55 -3.57
CA ASP A 202 11.68 44.85 -3.39
C ASP A 202 10.66 45.19 -4.50
N GLU A 203 10.05 46.37 -4.43
CA GLU A 203 9.10 46.84 -5.44
C GLU A 203 9.69 46.91 -6.86
N GLN A 204 11.00 47.16 -6.97
CA GLN A 204 11.77 47.25 -8.21
C GLN A 204 12.24 45.87 -8.71
N GLY A 205 12.04 44.81 -7.92
CA GLY A 205 12.47 43.44 -8.24
C GLY A 205 13.89 43.13 -7.82
N SER A 206 14.55 44.00 -7.04
CA SER A 206 15.88 43.75 -6.50
C SER A 206 15.81 42.76 -5.33
N PRO A 207 16.75 41.83 -5.20
CA PRO A 207 16.75 40.87 -4.08
C PRO A 207 16.88 41.52 -2.70
N ILE A 208 16.15 40.97 -1.72
CA ILE A 208 16.25 41.37 -0.30
C ILE A 208 16.92 40.25 0.49
N SER A 209 18.15 40.49 0.92
CA SER A 209 18.89 39.60 1.82
C SER A 209 18.43 39.70 3.27
N ASN A 210 18.58 38.61 4.04
CA ASN A 210 18.25 38.56 5.47
C ASN A 210 16.76 38.85 5.80
N ALA A 211 15.85 38.69 4.83
CA ALA A 211 14.42 38.70 5.11
C ALA A 211 14.04 37.42 5.85
N SER A 212 13.32 37.55 6.96
CA SER A 212 12.83 36.43 7.74
C SER A 212 11.64 35.78 7.03
N ILE A 213 11.71 34.47 6.81
CA ILE A 213 10.66 33.68 6.18
C ILE A 213 10.16 32.62 7.16
N SER A 214 8.83 32.47 7.26
CA SER A 214 8.17 31.38 7.99
C SER A 214 7.09 30.75 7.12
N ILE A 215 7.19 29.46 6.86
CA ILE A 215 6.26 28.67 6.05
C ILE A 215 5.49 27.74 6.98
N LEU A 216 4.16 27.85 6.97
CA LEU A 216 3.27 27.03 7.78
C LEU A 216 2.36 26.17 6.90
N GLN A 217 2.42 24.85 7.07
CA GLN A 217 1.49 23.93 6.43
C GLN A 217 0.08 24.11 6.99
N LYS A 218 -0.90 24.16 6.10
CA LYS A 218 -2.33 24.26 6.43
C LYS A 218 -3.07 22.96 6.20
N LYS A 219 -2.67 22.20 5.18
CA LYS A 219 -3.28 20.93 4.83
C LYS A 219 -2.26 20.01 4.19
N LEU A 220 -2.20 18.76 4.66
CA LEU A 220 -1.46 17.69 3.99
C LEU A 220 -2.28 17.18 2.80
N SER A 221 -1.64 16.99 1.64
CA SER A 221 -2.33 16.49 0.44
C SER A 221 -2.55 14.97 0.48
N PHE A 222 -1.70 14.22 1.18
CA PHE A 222 -1.80 12.76 1.26
C PHE A 222 -3.09 12.34 1.99
N PRO A 223 -4.01 11.60 1.34
CA PRO A 223 -5.24 11.15 1.95
C PRO A 223 -5.00 10.18 3.11
N PHE A 224 -5.32 10.64 4.33
CA PHE A 224 -5.21 9.84 5.54
C PHE A 224 -6.53 9.86 6.30
N GLY A 225 -7.03 8.67 6.64
CA GLY A 225 -8.39 8.48 7.11
C GLY A 225 -8.55 7.42 8.19
N SER A 226 -9.73 7.38 8.78
CA SER A 226 -10.22 6.29 9.62
C SER A 226 -11.69 6.04 9.29
N ALA A 227 -12.13 4.78 9.43
CA ALA A 227 -13.52 4.42 9.41
C ALA A 227 -14.29 5.14 10.54
N ILE A 228 -15.56 5.44 10.28
CA ILE A 228 -16.53 5.91 11.27
C ILE A 228 -17.80 5.07 11.16
N ASN A 229 -18.62 5.11 12.20
CA ASN A 229 -19.96 4.53 12.21
C ASN A 229 -20.95 5.55 12.78
N LYS A 230 -22.24 5.21 12.79
CA LYS A 230 -23.33 6.11 13.20
C LYS A 230 -23.18 6.74 14.60
N ASN A 231 -22.37 6.16 15.49
CA ASN A 231 -22.19 6.68 16.85
C ASN A 231 -21.53 8.07 16.87
N ILE A 232 -20.79 8.43 15.83
CA ILE A 232 -20.23 9.79 15.69
C ILE A 232 -21.31 10.86 15.57
N LEU A 233 -22.50 10.54 15.05
CA LEU A 233 -23.56 11.51 14.76
C LEU A 233 -24.11 12.18 16.02
N THR A 234 -24.05 11.50 17.17
CA THR A 234 -24.58 12.00 18.45
C THR A 234 -23.49 12.25 19.48
N ASN A 235 -22.21 12.11 19.12
CA ASN A 235 -21.09 12.24 20.05
C ASN A 235 -20.14 13.36 19.61
N THR A 236 -20.30 14.54 20.20
CA THR A 236 -19.49 15.73 19.89
C THR A 236 -18.00 15.51 20.16
N ALA A 237 -17.63 14.74 21.19
CA ALA A 237 -16.23 14.43 21.46
C ALA A 237 -15.63 13.55 20.36
N TYR A 238 -16.39 12.58 19.85
CA TYR A 238 -15.99 11.80 18.67
C TYR A 238 -15.83 12.67 17.43
N GLN A 239 -16.80 13.55 17.16
CA GLN A 239 -16.73 14.47 16.02
C GLN A 239 -15.46 15.33 16.08
N ASN A 240 -15.17 15.94 17.22
CA ASN A 240 -13.99 16.80 17.39
C ASN A 240 -12.69 15.99 17.29
N TRP A 241 -12.64 14.82 17.92
CA TRP A 241 -11.46 13.95 17.90
C TRP A 241 -11.15 13.47 16.47
N PHE A 242 -12.18 13.09 15.71
CA PHE A 242 -12.05 12.59 14.35
C PHE A 242 -11.70 13.69 13.34
N THR A 243 -12.46 14.80 13.34
CA THR A 243 -12.36 15.87 12.34
C THR A 243 -11.07 16.69 12.45
N SER A 244 -10.42 16.69 13.62
CA SER A 244 -9.09 17.26 13.79
C SER A 244 -7.96 16.39 13.21
N ARG A 245 -8.26 15.13 12.87
CA ARG A 245 -7.27 14.13 12.47
C ARG A 245 -7.32 13.73 11.01
N PHE A 246 -8.52 13.46 10.51
CA PHE A 246 -8.68 12.72 9.27
C PHE A 246 -9.34 13.55 8.18
N THR A 247 -8.89 13.35 6.94
CA THR A 247 -9.44 14.01 5.74
C THR A 247 -10.26 13.07 4.87
N VAL A 248 -10.20 11.76 5.15
CA VAL A 248 -10.96 10.73 4.44
C VAL A 248 -11.60 9.79 5.46
N THR A 249 -12.74 9.22 5.09
CA THR A 249 -13.41 8.19 5.87
C THR A 249 -14.06 7.14 4.99
N THR A 250 -14.48 6.05 5.62
CA THR A 250 -15.40 5.06 5.08
C THR A 250 -16.37 4.67 6.20
N PHE A 251 -17.54 4.16 5.85
CA PHE A 251 -18.55 3.79 6.85
C PHE A 251 -18.43 2.31 7.16
N GLU A 252 -18.32 1.98 8.45
CA GLU A 252 -18.03 0.63 8.92
C GLU A 252 -19.07 -0.39 8.43
N ASN A 253 -20.35 -0.01 8.49
CA ASN A 253 -21.46 -0.90 8.13
C ASN A 253 -22.59 -0.21 7.35
N GLU A 254 -22.70 1.11 7.43
CA GLU A 254 -23.91 1.86 7.08
C GLU A 254 -24.23 1.87 5.58
N MET A 255 -23.27 1.51 4.72
CA MET A 255 -23.46 1.34 3.27
C MET A 255 -23.48 -0.14 2.81
N LYS A 256 -23.29 -1.12 3.71
CA LYS A 256 -23.30 -2.55 3.35
C LYS A 256 -24.72 -3.03 3.07
N TRP A 257 -24.88 -4.01 2.17
CA TRP A 257 -26.21 -4.42 1.69
C TRP A 257 -27.08 -4.96 2.81
N TYR A 258 -26.53 -5.78 3.71
CA TYR A 258 -27.27 -6.29 4.87
C TYR A 258 -27.78 -5.20 5.81
N THR A 259 -27.12 -4.04 5.84
CA THR A 259 -27.56 -2.88 6.64
C THR A 259 -28.69 -2.14 5.95
N ASN A 260 -28.57 -1.91 4.64
CA ASN A 260 -29.55 -1.09 3.93
C ASN A 260 -30.78 -1.85 3.45
N GLU A 261 -30.73 -3.16 3.24
CA GLU A 261 -31.88 -3.95 2.78
C GLU A 261 -31.93 -5.31 3.51
N PRO A 262 -32.18 -5.32 4.83
CA PRO A 262 -32.35 -6.56 5.60
C PRO A 262 -33.62 -7.32 5.19
N VAL A 263 -34.65 -6.61 4.72
CA VAL A 263 -35.91 -7.15 4.22
C VAL A 263 -36.06 -6.81 2.74
N PRO A 264 -36.41 -7.77 1.85
CA PRO A 264 -36.47 -7.53 0.41
C PRO A 264 -37.36 -6.34 0.07
N GLY A 265 -36.82 -5.39 -0.70
CA GLY A 265 -37.54 -4.21 -1.16
C GLY A 265 -37.68 -3.07 -0.16
N GLN A 266 -37.24 -3.24 1.10
CA GLN A 266 -37.29 -2.19 2.13
C GLN A 266 -35.89 -1.61 2.34
N GLU A 267 -35.50 -0.70 1.44
CA GLU A 267 -34.20 -0.02 1.54
C GLU A 267 -34.22 1.11 2.58
N ASN A 268 -33.21 1.16 3.46
CA ASN A 268 -33.01 2.20 4.46
C ASN A 268 -31.56 2.69 4.46
N TYR A 269 -31.38 3.96 4.11
CA TYR A 269 -30.08 4.62 4.05
C TYR A 269 -29.91 5.75 5.09
N LYS A 270 -30.83 5.87 6.06
CA LYS A 270 -30.87 7.01 6.99
C LYS A 270 -29.52 7.27 7.66
N ASP A 271 -28.88 6.23 8.18
CA ASP A 271 -27.61 6.36 8.91
C ASP A 271 -26.46 6.75 7.96
N ALA A 272 -26.40 6.15 6.76
CA ALA A 272 -25.41 6.52 5.74
C ALA A 272 -25.60 7.94 5.19
N ASP A 273 -26.84 8.38 5.00
CA ASP A 273 -27.17 9.75 4.59
C ASP A 273 -26.69 10.77 5.63
N ALA A 274 -26.94 10.49 6.91
CA ALA A 274 -26.51 11.36 8.01
C ALA A 274 -24.97 11.39 8.13
N LEU A 275 -24.29 10.25 7.99
CA LEU A 275 -22.82 10.19 8.00
C LEU A 275 -22.21 10.92 6.80
N LEU A 276 -22.80 10.82 5.62
CA LEU A 276 -22.35 11.56 4.44
C LEU A 276 -22.53 13.07 4.61
N GLN A 277 -23.64 13.48 5.23
CA GLN A 277 -23.87 14.89 5.57
C GLN A 277 -22.83 15.40 6.57
N PHE A 278 -22.54 14.63 7.63
CA PHE A 278 -21.49 14.94 8.60
C PHE A 278 -20.13 15.08 7.90
N ALA A 279 -19.73 14.11 7.07
CA ALA A 279 -18.47 14.15 6.35
C ALA A 279 -18.38 15.40 5.44
N LYS A 280 -19.46 15.74 4.73
CA LYS A 280 -19.53 16.95 3.89
C LYS A 280 -19.37 18.24 4.70
N GLN A 281 -20.03 18.35 5.86
CA GLN A 281 -19.92 19.52 6.73
C GLN A 281 -18.48 19.78 7.20
N HIS A 282 -17.72 18.70 7.41
CA HIS A 282 -16.33 18.76 7.85
C HIS A 282 -15.30 18.66 6.72
N SER A 283 -15.73 18.72 5.46
CA SER A 283 -14.84 18.59 4.28
C SER A 283 -14.03 17.29 4.25
N ILE A 284 -14.62 16.20 4.73
CA ILE A 284 -14.05 14.86 4.77
C ILE A 284 -14.56 14.08 3.57
N ALA A 285 -13.64 13.52 2.78
CA ALA A 285 -14.00 12.70 1.63
C ALA A 285 -14.44 11.30 2.06
N VAL A 286 -15.36 10.69 1.33
CA VAL A 286 -15.93 9.37 1.69
C VAL A 286 -15.62 8.33 0.62
N ARG A 287 -15.10 7.16 1.03
CA ARG A 287 -15.06 5.94 0.22
C ARG A 287 -16.34 5.13 0.47
N GLY A 288 -17.08 4.82 -0.59
CA GLY A 288 -18.27 3.98 -0.51
C GLY A 288 -17.88 2.51 -0.34
N HIS A 289 -18.32 1.91 0.77
CA HIS A 289 -18.00 0.54 1.14
C HIS A 289 -19.25 -0.19 1.66
N THR A 290 -19.76 -1.23 1.00
CA THR A 290 -19.41 -1.75 -0.33
C THR A 290 -20.69 -2.01 -1.12
N VAL A 291 -20.61 -2.03 -2.45
CA VAL A 291 -21.78 -2.30 -3.30
C VAL A 291 -22.22 -3.76 -3.15
N LEU A 292 -21.29 -4.70 -3.35
CA LEU A 292 -21.47 -6.15 -3.21
C LEU A 292 -20.29 -6.76 -2.43
N TRP A 293 -20.59 -7.76 -1.61
CA TRP A 293 -19.58 -8.50 -0.85
C TRP A 293 -19.75 -10.00 -1.13
N GLU A 294 -18.69 -10.66 -1.58
CA GLU A 294 -18.74 -12.05 -2.04
C GLU A 294 -18.81 -13.08 -0.90
N ASP A 295 -18.47 -12.73 0.34
CA ASP A 295 -18.47 -13.66 1.47
C ASP A 295 -19.91 -14.06 1.88
N PRO A 296 -20.28 -15.35 1.77
CA PRO A 296 -21.61 -15.86 2.15
C PRO A 296 -22.06 -15.50 3.57
N ASN A 297 -21.13 -15.29 4.52
CA ASN A 297 -21.47 -14.92 5.90
C ASN A 297 -22.14 -13.54 6.00
N TYR A 298 -21.94 -12.68 5.01
CA TYR A 298 -22.48 -11.32 4.97
C TYR A 298 -23.61 -11.16 3.94
N ILE A 299 -24.10 -12.27 3.37
CA ILE A 299 -25.25 -12.29 2.48
C ILE A 299 -26.52 -12.49 3.32
N GLN A 300 -27.52 -11.62 3.14
CA GLN A 300 -28.81 -11.75 3.81
C GLN A 300 -29.49 -13.07 3.42
N GLY A 301 -30.18 -13.71 4.37
CA GLY A 301 -30.84 -15.00 4.13
C GLY A 301 -31.81 -15.00 2.94
N TRP A 302 -32.51 -13.87 2.72
CA TRP A 302 -33.41 -13.73 1.57
C TRP A 302 -32.66 -13.68 0.24
N VAL A 303 -31.51 -13.00 0.15
CA VAL A 303 -30.64 -12.96 -1.04
C VAL A 303 -30.01 -14.34 -1.29
N ALA A 304 -29.55 -14.99 -0.22
CA ALA A 304 -28.96 -16.33 -0.26
C ALA A 304 -29.93 -17.38 -0.84
N SER A 305 -31.24 -17.19 -0.64
CA SER A 305 -32.30 -18.12 -1.04
C SER A 305 -32.84 -17.91 -2.47
N LEU A 306 -32.40 -16.85 -3.16
CA LEU A 306 -32.90 -16.54 -4.51
C LEU A 306 -32.42 -17.54 -5.57
N SER A 307 -33.29 -17.79 -6.56
CA SER A 307 -32.90 -18.45 -7.80
C SER A 307 -31.86 -17.59 -8.55
N PRO A 308 -31.01 -18.16 -9.43
CA PRO A 308 -30.05 -17.36 -10.20
C PRO A 308 -30.69 -16.19 -10.96
N ARG A 309 -31.90 -16.38 -11.50
CA ARG A 309 -32.64 -15.32 -12.19
C ARG A 309 -33.05 -14.19 -11.23
N ASP A 310 -33.64 -14.53 -10.10
CA ASP A 310 -34.10 -13.52 -9.13
C ASP A 310 -32.92 -12.83 -8.44
N LEU A 311 -31.82 -13.56 -8.22
CA LEU A 311 -30.58 -13.02 -7.71
C LEU A 311 -29.99 -11.98 -8.68
N ALA A 312 -29.98 -12.26 -9.98
CA ALA A 312 -29.51 -11.28 -10.98
C ALA A 312 -30.35 -9.99 -10.95
N ILE A 313 -31.66 -10.10 -10.78
CA ILE A 313 -32.58 -8.95 -10.64
C ILE A 313 -32.29 -8.17 -9.35
N ALA A 314 -32.14 -8.87 -8.23
CA ALA A 314 -31.83 -8.23 -6.93
C ALA A 314 -30.48 -7.53 -6.95
N VAL A 315 -29.46 -8.14 -7.58
CA VAL A 315 -28.12 -7.54 -7.73
C VAL A 315 -28.17 -6.29 -8.61
N ASP A 316 -28.84 -6.32 -9.78
CA ASP A 316 -28.96 -5.11 -10.60
C ASP A 316 -29.71 -4.00 -9.84
N LYS A 317 -30.78 -4.34 -9.11
CA LYS A 317 -31.49 -3.37 -8.27
C LYS A 317 -30.56 -2.77 -7.21
N ARG A 318 -29.80 -3.60 -6.49
CA ARG A 318 -28.84 -3.15 -5.47
C ARG A 318 -27.82 -2.18 -6.05
N ILE A 319 -27.15 -2.57 -7.15
CA ILE A 319 -26.14 -1.72 -7.82
C ILE A 319 -26.78 -0.38 -8.23
N ASN A 320 -27.97 -0.41 -8.84
CA ASN A 320 -28.68 0.80 -9.26
C ASN A 320 -29.04 1.70 -8.08
N SER A 321 -29.65 1.16 -7.03
CA SER A 321 -30.14 1.94 -5.90
C SER A 321 -29.01 2.68 -5.19
N ILE A 322 -27.99 1.95 -4.73
CA ILE A 322 -26.95 2.55 -3.90
C ILE A 322 -26.05 3.50 -4.71
N MET A 323 -25.62 3.09 -5.91
CA MET A 323 -24.70 3.91 -6.71
C MET A 323 -25.39 5.15 -7.28
N SER A 324 -26.65 5.06 -7.70
CA SER A 324 -27.38 6.24 -8.20
C SER A 324 -27.60 7.27 -7.09
N LYS A 325 -27.87 6.80 -5.87
CA LYS A 325 -28.12 7.66 -4.71
C LYS A 325 -26.89 8.48 -4.30
N TYR A 326 -25.70 7.87 -4.32
CA TYR A 326 -24.46 8.52 -3.87
C TYR A 326 -23.53 8.98 -5.01
N LYS A 327 -24.00 8.90 -6.26
CA LYS A 327 -23.27 9.37 -7.44
C LYS A 327 -22.73 10.79 -7.25
N GLY A 328 -21.44 10.98 -7.49
CA GLY A 328 -20.76 12.28 -7.39
C GLY A 328 -20.55 12.80 -5.96
N GLN A 329 -20.83 12.00 -4.93
CA GLN A 329 -20.64 12.37 -3.52
C GLN A 329 -19.49 11.61 -2.85
N LEU A 330 -18.89 10.64 -3.56
CA LEU A 330 -17.87 9.73 -3.04
C LEU A 330 -16.60 9.85 -3.89
N ILE A 331 -15.43 9.61 -3.28
CA ILE A 331 -14.15 9.63 -4.01
C ILE A 331 -13.78 8.26 -4.59
N ALA A 332 -14.40 7.20 -4.09
CA ALA A 332 -14.14 5.83 -4.49
C ALA A 332 -15.34 4.94 -4.17
N TRP A 333 -15.48 3.85 -4.92
CA TRP A 333 -16.39 2.74 -4.62
C TRP A 333 -15.60 1.44 -4.49
N ASP A 334 -15.75 0.74 -3.38
CA ASP A 334 -15.49 -0.69 -3.34
C ASP A 334 -16.70 -1.37 -4.00
N VAL A 335 -16.53 -1.85 -5.24
CA VAL A 335 -17.64 -2.40 -6.03
C VAL A 335 -17.91 -3.85 -5.64
N VAL A 336 -16.84 -4.65 -5.60
CA VAL A 336 -16.89 -6.04 -5.15
C VAL A 336 -15.82 -6.22 -4.07
N ASN A 337 -16.25 -6.62 -2.89
CA ASN A 337 -15.39 -6.93 -1.76
C ASN A 337 -15.08 -8.44 -1.70
N GLU A 338 -13.82 -8.79 -1.49
CA GLU A 338 -13.33 -10.14 -1.15
C GLU A 338 -13.54 -11.22 -2.24
N ASN A 339 -13.38 -10.81 -3.50
CA ASN A 339 -13.63 -11.65 -4.67
C ASN A 339 -12.46 -12.59 -5.07
N LEU A 340 -11.38 -12.64 -4.29
CA LEU A 340 -10.34 -13.67 -4.40
C LEU A 340 -10.54 -14.81 -3.39
N HIS A 341 -11.11 -14.50 -2.22
CA HIS A 341 -11.41 -15.50 -1.18
C HIS A 341 -12.79 -16.13 -1.34
N SER A 342 -13.76 -15.35 -1.81
CA SER A 342 -15.15 -15.75 -1.92
C SER A 342 -15.72 -15.50 -3.31
N SER A 343 -16.79 -16.22 -3.65
CA SER A 343 -17.40 -16.20 -4.99
C SER A 343 -18.90 -16.44 -4.96
N PHE A 344 -19.62 -15.95 -3.93
CA PHE A 344 -21.07 -16.15 -3.82
C PHE A 344 -21.82 -15.76 -5.10
N PHE A 345 -21.58 -14.57 -5.65
CA PHE A 345 -22.28 -14.12 -6.85
C PHE A 345 -21.75 -14.80 -8.11
N GLU A 346 -20.43 -14.93 -8.27
CA GLU A 346 -19.84 -15.63 -9.43
C GLU A 346 -20.26 -17.10 -9.53
N SER A 347 -20.39 -17.80 -8.39
CA SER A 347 -20.82 -19.21 -8.37
C SER A 347 -22.27 -19.42 -8.82
N LYS A 348 -23.14 -18.41 -8.62
CA LYS A 348 -24.57 -18.48 -8.97
C LYS A 348 -24.91 -17.82 -10.30
N LEU A 349 -24.22 -16.74 -10.64
CA LEU A 349 -24.49 -15.90 -11.82
C LEU A 349 -23.48 -16.11 -12.96
N GLY A 350 -22.41 -16.87 -12.71
CA GLY A 350 -21.34 -17.17 -13.65
C GLY A 350 -20.05 -16.41 -13.35
N GLN A 351 -18.91 -16.96 -13.79
CA GLN A 351 -17.57 -16.45 -13.52
C GLN A 351 -17.35 -14.98 -13.93
N SER A 352 -18.08 -14.49 -14.94
CA SER A 352 -17.99 -13.10 -15.40
C SER A 352 -18.90 -12.11 -14.64
N ALA A 353 -19.64 -12.58 -13.63
CA ALA A 353 -20.61 -11.75 -12.91
C ALA A 353 -19.96 -10.51 -12.30
N SER A 354 -18.87 -10.67 -11.55
CA SER A 354 -18.12 -9.55 -10.96
C SER A 354 -17.72 -8.51 -12.01
N ALA A 355 -17.14 -8.94 -13.12
CA ALA A 355 -16.73 -8.04 -14.21
C ALA A 355 -17.93 -7.27 -14.81
N SER A 356 -19.09 -7.92 -14.91
CA SER A 356 -20.33 -7.25 -15.33
C SER A 356 -20.84 -6.22 -14.33
N PHE A 357 -20.59 -6.40 -13.02
CA PHE A 357 -20.95 -5.42 -11.98
C PHE A 357 -20.13 -4.14 -12.12
N TYR A 358 -18.83 -4.24 -12.42
CA TYR A 358 -18.00 -3.06 -12.74
C TYR A 358 -18.49 -2.35 -14.01
N ASN A 359 -18.94 -3.10 -15.02
CA ASN A 359 -19.53 -2.50 -16.21
C ASN A 359 -20.79 -1.68 -15.87
N ARG A 360 -21.65 -2.24 -15.01
CA ARG A 360 -22.88 -1.56 -14.56
C ARG A 360 -22.57 -0.34 -13.70
N ALA A 361 -21.63 -0.47 -12.77
CA ALA A 361 -21.14 0.58 -11.90
C ALA A 361 -20.66 1.79 -12.71
N GLN A 362 -19.81 1.59 -13.72
CA GLN A 362 -19.34 2.67 -14.59
C GLN A 362 -20.47 3.38 -15.34
N ARG A 363 -21.50 2.66 -15.80
CA ARG A 363 -22.64 3.29 -16.50
C ARG A 363 -23.44 4.22 -15.58
N ILE A 364 -23.44 3.94 -14.28
CA ILE A 364 -24.14 4.76 -13.29
C ILE A 364 -23.24 5.93 -12.86
N ASP A 365 -22.01 5.64 -12.45
CA ASP A 365 -21.03 6.63 -11.98
C ASP A 365 -19.65 6.41 -12.62
N ALA A 366 -19.44 7.04 -13.78
CA ALA A 366 -18.18 6.94 -14.54
C ALA A 366 -17.05 7.81 -13.99
N ALA A 367 -17.34 8.77 -13.10
CA ALA A 367 -16.35 9.73 -12.60
C ALA A 367 -15.61 9.21 -11.36
N THR A 368 -16.25 8.33 -10.58
CA THR A 368 -15.69 7.76 -9.36
C THR A 368 -14.78 6.57 -9.67
N THR A 369 -13.64 6.46 -8.97
CA THR A 369 -12.73 5.32 -9.13
C THR A 369 -13.34 4.06 -8.52
N LEU A 370 -13.31 2.95 -9.25
CA LEU A 370 -13.91 1.67 -8.86
C LEU A 370 -12.81 0.71 -8.38
N PHE A 371 -12.91 0.29 -7.12
CA PHE A 371 -11.93 -0.56 -6.45
C PHE A 371 -12.41 -2.00 -6.37
N LEU A 372 -11.47 -2.92 -6.63
CA LEU A 372 -11.49 -4.27 -6.07
C LEU A 372 -10.89 -4.16 -4.67
N ASN A 373 -11.57 -4.68 -3.64
CA ASN A 373 -11.10 -4.56 -2.26
C ASN A 373 -10.90 -5.96 -1.67
N GLU A 374 -9.71 -6.23 -1.12
CA GLU A 374 -9.32 -7.58 -0.71
C GLU A 374 -8.35 -7.58 0.48
N TYR A 375 -8.43 -8.60 1.33
CA TYR A 375 -7.51 -8.81 2.45
C TYR A 375 -6.36 -9.77 2.12
N ASN A 376 -5.42 -9.93 3.05
CA ASN A 376 -4.26 -10.83 3.01
C ASN A 376 -3.30 -10.67 1.81
N THR A 377 -3.48 -9.64 0.99
CA THR A 377 -2.63 -9.37 -0.16
C THR A 377 -1.22 -8.91 0.25
N ILE A 378 -1.11 -8.20 1.39
CA ILE A 378 0.15 -7.68 1.98
C ILE A 378 0.40 -8.20 3.40
N GLU A 379 -0.60 -8.83 4.02
CA GLU A 379 -0.63 -9.17 5.45
C GLU A 379 -0.07 -10.56 5.73
N ASP A 380 -0.33 -11.53 4.87
CA ASP A 380 0.09 -12.93 5.05
C ASP A 380 0.66 -13.53 3.76
N ASN A 381 1.96 -13.76 3.77
CA ASN A 381 2.67 -14.35 2.62
C ASN A 381 2.47 -15.86 2.44
N ARG A 382 1.66 -16.48 3.28
CA ARG A 382 1.20 -17.87 3.14
C ARG A 382 -0.14 -17.95 2.41
N ASP A 383 -0.83 -16.84 2.24
CA ASP A 383 -2.12 -16.82 1.55
C ASP A 383 -1.94 -17.02 0.04
N GLY A 384 -2.34 -18.20 -0.44
CA GLY A 384 -2.24 -18.55 -1.84
C GLY A 384 -3.37 -17.99 -2.72
N LEU A 385 -4.46 -17.50 -2.13
CA LEU A 385 -5.66 -17.03 -2.82
C LEU A 385 -5.51 -15.56 -3.23
N SER A 386 -5.13 -14.69 -2.30
CA SER A 386 -5.06 -13.24 -2.48
C SER A 386 -3.66 -12.71 -2.83
N LYS A 387 -2.68 -13.59 -3.02
CA LYS A 387 -1.33 -13.19 -3.45
C LYS A 387 -1.35 -12.21 -4.66
N PRO A 388 -0.40 -11.27 -4.75
CA PRO A 388 -0.44 -10.16 -5.71
C PRO A 388 -0.71 -10.53 -7.18
N ASP A 389 -0.17 -11.64 -7.68
CA ASP A 389 -0.38 -12.06 -9.07
C ASP A 389 -1.80 -12.55 -9.36
N ASN A 390 -2.48 -13.17 -8.37
CA ASN A 390 -3.89 -13.53 -8.47
C ASN A 390 -4.77 -12.28 -8.47
N TYR A 391 -4.45 -11.29 -7.64
CA TYR A 391 -5.12 -10.00 -7.64
C TYR A 391 -5.01 -9.34 -9.02
N LEU A 392 -3.81 -9.25 -9.57
CA LEU A 392 -3.58 -8.70 -10.91
C LEU A 392 -4.32 -9.50 -11.99
N ARG A 393 -4.44 -10.83 -11.85
CA ARG A 393 -5.24 -11.65 -12.77
C ARG A 393 -6.72 -11.26 -12.71
N LYS A 394 -7.31 -11.16 -11.52
CA LYS A 394 -8.73 -10.75 -11.36
C LYS A 394 -8.97 -9.34 -11.91
N LEU A 395 -8.05 -8.40 -11.72
CA LEU A 395 -8.14 -7.08 -12.37
C LEU A 395 -8.14 -7.15 -13.90
N ARG A 396 -7.31 -8.02 -14.49
CA ARG A 396 -7.29 -8.23 -15.94
C ARG A 396 -8.58 -8.86 -16.44
N GLU A 397 -9.17 -9.80 -15.69
CA GLU A 397 -10.48 -10.39 -15.98
C GLU A 397 -11.59 -9.32 -15.97
N ILE A 398 -11.60 -8.45 -14.95
CA ILE A 398 -12.55 -7.32 -14.86
C ILE A 398 -12.38 -6.39 -16.06
N ARG A 399 -11.15 -5.96 -16.36
CA ARG A 399 -10.87 -5.04 -17.47
C ARG A 399 -11.17 -5.65 -18.84
N GLY A 400 -10.96 -6.96 -19.00
CA GLY A 400 -11.16 -7.70 -20.25
C GLY A 400 -12.63 -7.93 -20.63
N PHE A 401 -13.57 -7.65 -19.74
CA PHE A 401 -14.99 -7.81 -20.01
C PHE A 401 -15.49 -6.77 -21.04
N PRO A 402 -16.35 -7.14 -22.01
CA PRO A 402 -16.86 -6.22 -23.02
C PRO A 402 -17.50 -4.96 -22.41
N GLY A 403 -16.94 -3.80 -22.76
CA GLY A 403 -17.38 -2.50 -22.26
C GLY A 403 -16.60 -1.95 -21.06
N ASN A 404 -15.61 -2.70 -20.54
CA ASN A 404 -14.77 -2.27 -19.40
C ASN A 404 -13.44 -1.61 -19.79
N ASN A 405 -13.23 -1.36 -21.09
CA ASN A 405 -11.96 -0.83 -21.63
C ASN A 405 -11.53 0.50 -21.00
N ASN A 406 -12.50 1.32 -20.59
CA ASN A 406 -12.27 2.67 -20.05
C ASN A 406 -12.53 2.75 -18.54
N LEU A 407 -12.53 1.63 -17.81
CA LEU A 407 -12.75 1.67 -16.35
C LEU A 407 -11.61 2.41 -15.65
N THR A 408 -11.96 3.41 -14.85
CA THR A 408 -11.07 3.98 -13.84
C THR A 408 -11.04 3.03 -12.64
N LEU A 409 -10.11 2.07 -12.66
CA LEU A 409 -9.94 1.07 -11.60
C LEU A 409 -8.96 1.53 -10.53
N GLY A 410 -9.15 1.04 -9.31
CA GLY A 410 -8.21 1.16 -8.19
C GLY A 410 -7.94 -0.19 -7.53
N ILE A 411 -6.84 -0.26 -6.79
CA ILE A 411 -6.44 -1.42 -5.99
C ILE A 411 -6.73 -1.12 -4.52
N GLY A 412 -7.66 -1.84 -3.91
CA GLY A 412 -7.98 -1.75 -2.49
C GLY A 412 -7.37 -2.92 -1.73
N LEU A 413 -6.52 -2.61 -0.75
CA LEU A 413 -5.86 -3.57 0.12
C LEU A 413 -6.37 -3.31 1.54
N GLN A 414 -7.13 -4.24 2.13
CA GLN A 414 -7.75 -4.03 3.43
C GLN A 414 -6.70 -3.73 4.50
N GLY A 415 -5.70 -4.59 4.68
CA GLY A 415 -4.63 -4.37 5.65
C GLY A 415 -4.99 -4.82 7.06
N HIS A 416 -5.68 -5.96 7.20
CA HIS A 416 -6.03 -6.54 8.51
C HIS A 416 -4.91 -7.43 9.07
N PHE A 417 -3.91 -6.82 9.71
CA PHE A 417 -2.72 -7.52 10.17
C PHE A 417 -2.99 -8.39 11.42
N SER A 418 -3.10 -9.70 11.19
CA SER A 418 -3.29 -10.71 12.25
C SER A 418 -1.98 -11.41 12.67
N ASN A 419 -0.86 -11.08 12.00
CA ASN A 419 0.49 -11.55 12.30
C ASN A 419 1.42 -10.33 12.46
N PRO A 420 2.58 -10.48 13.13
CA PRO A 420 3.63 -9.45 13.09
C PRO A 420 3.95 -9.07 11.63
N PRO A 421 4.10 -7.78 11.30
CA PRO A 421 4.28 -7.34 9.93
C PRO A 421 5.58 -7.87 9.34
N ASN A 422 5.55 -8.24 8.06
CA ASN A 422 6.72 -8.58 7.27
C ASN A 422 6.98 -7.45 6.26
N LEU A 423 7.75 -6.43 6.67
CA LEU A 423 7.95 -5.21 5.87
C LEU A 423 8.52 -5.49 4.46
N PRO A 424 9.50 -6.40 4.28
CA PRO A 424 9.95 -6.80 2.95
C PRO A 424 8.84 -7.40 2.09
N TYR A 425 7.95 -8.21 2.67
CA TYR A 425 6.80 -8.75 1.94
C TYR A 425 5.78 -7.67 1.60
N ILE A 426 5.43 -6.77 2.53
CA ILE A 426 4.54 -5.64 2.26
C ILE A 426 5.07 -4.84 1.06
N ARG A 427 6.35 -4.46 1.08
CA ARG A 427 6.99 -3.75 -0.03
C ARG A 427 6.89 -4.53 -1.35
N ALA A 428 7.31 -5.81 -1.33
CA ALA A 428 7.32 -6.65 -2.52
C ALA A 428 5.92 -6.85 -3.12
N SER A 429 4.90 -7.01 -2.28
CA SER A 429 3.51 -7.15 -2.74
C SER A 429 3.00 -5.88 -3.40
N ILE A 430 3.27 -4.71 -2.82
CA ILE A 430 2.87 -3.42 -3.41
C ILE A 430 3.65 -3.15 -4.69
N ASP A 431 4.94 -3.51 -4.76
CA ASP A 431 5.75 -3.45 -5.99
C ASP A 431 5.11 -4.24 -7.13
N ILE A 432 4.69 -5.48 -6.87
CA ILE A 432 4.04 -6.33 -7.88
C ILE A 432 2.72 -5.68 -8.31
N LEU A 433 1.87 -5.25 -7.37
CA LEU A 433 0.59 -4.63 -7.65
C LEU A 433 0.71 -3.32 -8.44
N ALA A 434 1.75 -2.54 -8.16
CA ALA A 434 2.06 -1.29 -8.83
C ALA A 434 2.29 -1.44 -10.34
N SER A 435 2.65 -2.64 -10.81
CA SER A 435 2.74 -2.96 -12.23
C SER A 435 1.44 -2.69 -13.01
N ALA A 436 0.28 -2.71 -12.33
CA ALA A 436 -1.01 -2.40 -12.94
C ALA A 436 -1.15 -0.92 -13.35
N SER A 437 -0.26 -0.05 -12.85
CA SER A 437 -0.35 1.41 -13.02
C SER A 437 -1.69 1.98 -12.56
N LEU A 438 -2.25 1.41 -11.48
CA LEU A 438 -3.47 1.85 -10.83
C LEU A 438 -3.17 2.51 -9.49
N PRO A 439 -4.03 3.42 -8.99
CA PRO A 439 -3.90 3.91 -7.63
C PRO A 439 -4.11 2.76 -6.64
N ILE A 440 -3.19 2.64 -5.67
CA ILE A 440 -3.27 1.66 -4.58
C ILE A 440 -3.71 2.38 -3.31
N TRP A 441 -4.75 1.89 -2.65
CA TRP A 441 -5.20 2.37 -1.36
C TRP A 441 -5.13 1.26 -0.33
N ILE A 442 -4.71 1.64 0.87
CA ILE A 442 -4.92 0.81 2.05
C ILE A 442 -6.24 1.25 2.65
N THR A 443 -7.21 0.34 2.72
CA THR A 443 -8.63 0.69 2.85
C THR A 443 -9.19 0.46 4.25
N GLU A 444 -8.60 -0.46 5.01
CA GLU A 444 -9.15 -0.95 6.28
C GLU A 444 -8.02 -1.31 7.28
N LEU A 445 -6.95 -0.51 7.33
CA LEU A 445 -5.75 -0.87 8.10
C LEU A 445 -6.06 -1.02 9.59
N ASP A 446 -5.85 -2.23 10.12
CA ASP A 446 -5.79 -2.50 11.55
C ASP A 446 -4.72 -3.54 11.89
N VAL A 447 -4.37 -3.57 13.17
CA VAL A 447 -3.49 -4.57 13.75
C VAL A 447 -4.27 -5.30 14.83
N ALA A 448 -4.21 -6.62 14.87
CA ALA A 448 -4.92 -7.41 15.87
C ALA A 448 -4.52 -7.03 17.32
N ASN A 449 -5.49 -7.03 18.23
CA ASN A 449 -5.28 -6.68 19.64
C ASN A 449 -4.58 -7.77 20.47
N ASN A 450 -4.46 -8.98 19.95
CA ASN A 450 -3.84 -10.12 20.65
C ASN A 450 -2.33 -9.98 20.87
N PHE A 451 -1.67 -8.98 20.29
CA PHE A 451 -0.25 -8.68 20.53
C PHE A 451 0.02 -7.92 21.83
N GLY A 452 -1.03 -7.38 22.46
CA GLY A 452 -0.89 -6.41 23.54
C GLY A 452 -0.62 -5.00 23.01
N GLU A 453 -0.97 -4.00 23.82
CA GLU A 453 -1.02 -2.59 23.42
C GLU A 453 0.30 -2.07 22.81
N GLN A 454 1.43 -2.35 23.48
CA GLN A 454 2.74 -1.87 23.04
C GLN A 454 3.14 -2.42 21.67
N ALA A 455 3.05 -3.75 21.49
CA ALA A 455 3.40 -4.38 20.22
C ALA A 455 2.42 -4.02 19.10
N GLN A 456 1.12 -3.87 19.41
CA GLN A 456 0.11 -3.40 18.46
C GLN A 456 0.47 -2.00 17.93
N ALA A 457 0.86 -1.08 18.81
CA ALA A 457 1.30 0.27 18.43
C ALA A 457 2.61 0.26 17.63
N GLU A 458 3.61 -0.52 18.04
CA GLU A 458 4.87 -0.66 17.31
C GLU A 458 4.67 -1.21 15.89
N TYR A 459 3.82 -2.23 15.73
CA TYR A 459 3.50 -2.78 14.42
C TYR A 459 2.71 -1.81 13.56
N LEU A 460 1.75 -1.08 14.13
CA LEU A 460 1.04 -0.02 13.42
C LEU A 460 2.00 1.05 12.89
N GLU A 461 2.97 1.47 13.70
CA GLU A 461 3.97 2.47 13.28
C GLU A 461 4.82 1.93 12.12
N GLN A 462 5.34 0.70 12.23
CA GLN A 462 6.14 0.07 11.18
C GLN A 462 5.38 -0.05 9.86
N ILE A 463 4.12 -0.49 9.92
CA ILE A 463 3.25 -0.63 8.75
C ILE A 463 2.97 0.74 8.11
N LEU A 464 2.55 1.74 8.91
CA LEU A 464 2.25 3.08 8.40
C LEU A 464 3.46 3.75 7.73
N ARG A 465 4.66 3.58 8.28
CA ARG A 465 5.90 4.10 7.68
C ARG A 465 6.19 3.44 6.33
N GLU A 466 6.07 2.12 6.24
CA GLU A 466 6.28 1.41 4.98
C GLU A 466 5.26 1.82 3.90
N LEU A 467 3.99 1.91 4.27
CA LEU A 467 2.91 2.28 3.37
C LEU A 467 3.02 3.73 2.89
N HIS A 468 3.32 4.68 3.79
CA HIS A 468 3.46 6.09 3.42
C HIS A 468 4.68 6.32 2.51
N ALA A 469 5.79 5.64 2.79
CA ALA A 469 7.00 5.72 1.99
C ALA A 469 6.85 5.13 0.58
N HIS A 470 5.94 4.16 0.37
CA HIS A 470 5.80 3.52 -0.93
C HIS A 470 5.19 4.49 -1.99
N PRO A 471 5.87 4.76 -3.12
CA PRO A 471 5.47 5.79 -4.09
C PRO A 471 4.06 5.62 -4.67
N LYS A 472 3.60 4.37 -4.79
CA LYS A 472 2.32 4.01 -5.42
C LYS A 472 1.13 3.93 -4.47
N VAL A 473 1.36 4.02 -3.17
CA VAL A 473 0.27 4.13 -2.19
C VAL A 473 -0.28 5.55 -2.27
N SER A 474 -1.58 5.65 -2.54
CA SER A 474 -2.29 6.89 -2.83
C SER A 474 -3.16 7.37 -1.67
N GLY A 475 -3.41 6.52 -0.67
CA GLY A 475 -4.15 6.86 0.53
C GLY A 475 -4.22 5.70 1.50
N ILE A 476 -4.45 6.02 2.78
CA ILE A 476 -4.58 5.04 3.87
C ILE A 476 -5.81 5.38 4.70
N VAL A 477 -6.66 4.38 4.95
CA VAL A 477 -7.80 4.46 5.86
C VAL A 477 -7.63 3.38 6.93
N LEU A 478 -7.68 3.78 8.20
CA LEU A 478 -7.62 2.89 9.36
C LEU A 478 -8.99 2.28 9.66
N TRP A 479 -9.04 1.01 10.06
CA TRP A 479 -10.28 0.36 10.48
C TRP A 479 -10.49 0.42 12.00
N SER A 480 -10.76 1.64 12.48
CA SER A 480 -10.81 1.98 13.90
C SER A 480 -12.06 2.77 14.30
N ALA A 481 -13.21 2.45 13.67
CA ALA A 481 -14.48 3.04 14.06
C ALA A 481 -14.79 2.67 15.53
N LEU A 482 -15.20 3.67 16.32
CA LEU A 482 -15.52 3.49 17.74
C LEU A 482 -17.00 3.20 17.90
N ALA A 483 -17.34 2.17 18.67
CA ALA A 483 -18.70 1.83 19.08
C ALA A 483 -18.79 1.71 20.60
N PRO A 484 -20.00 1.72 21.19
CA PRO A 484 -20.17 1.37 22.59
C PRO A 484 -19.58 -0.02 22.87
N GLY A 485 -18.61 -0.10 23.79
CA GLY A 485 -17.90 -1.34 24.09
C GLY A 485 -16.60 -1.57 23.32
N GLY A 486 -16.17 -0.60 22.50
CA GLY A 486 -14.86 -0.58 21.85
C GLY A 486 -14.92 -0.61 20.32
N CYS A 487 -13.87 -1.13 19.70
CA CYS A 487 -13.67 -1.16 18.25
C CYS A 487 -13.47 -2.61 17.81
N TYR A 488 -13.55 -2.88 16.50
CA TYR A 488 -13.42 -4.23 15.97
C TYR A 488 -12.13 -4.95 16.42
N ARG A 489 -10.97 -4.36 16.13
CA ARG A 489 -9.65 -4.91 16.45
C ARG A 489 -8.70 -3.90 17.06
N MET A 490 -8.77 -2.66 16.59
CA MET A 490 -7.84 -1.61 16.94
C MET A 490 -8.60 -0.33 17.23
N CYS A 491 -8.61 0.10 18.50
CA CYS A 491 -9.06 1.43 18.87
C CYS A 491 -7.89 2.41 18.78
N LEU A 492 -8.17 3.67 18.46
CA LEU A 492 -7.20 4.76 18.57
C LEU A 492 -7.36 5.55 19.89
N THR A 493 -8.51 5.40 20.54
CA THR A 493 -8.88 6.15 21.73
C THR A 493 -9.75 5.30 22.65
N ASP A 494 -9.79 5.64 23.93
CA ASP A 494 -10.79 5.16 24.88
C ASP A 494 -12.15 5.87 24.68
N ASP A 495 -13.16 5.49 25.47
CA ASP A 495 -14.52 6.05 25.43
C ASP A 495 -14.58 7.54 25.84
N ASN A 496 -13.54 8.07 26.49
CA ASN A 496 -13.42 9.47 26.90
C ASN A 496 -12.65 10.32 25.88
N PHE A 497 -12.30 9.76 24.73
CA PHE A 497 -11.50 10.40 23.70
C PHE A 497 -10.04 10.70 24.11
N ASN A 498 -9.50 9.95 25.10
CA ASN A 498 -8.07 9.91 25.38
C ASN A 498 -7.38 8.92 24.45
N ASN A 499 -6.29 9.35 23.81
CA ASN A 499 -5.53 8.48 22.93
C ASN A 499 -5.00 7.23 23.63
N LEU A 500 -5.15 6.10 22.96
CA LEU A 500 -4.41 4.86 23.26
C LEU A 500 -3.03 4.91 22.57
N ALA A 501 -2.16 3.93 22.84
CA ALA A 501 -0.83 3.88 22.21
C ALA A 501 -0.88 3.95 20.67
N THR A 502 -1.85 3.29 20.03
CA THR A 502 -2.11 3.35 18.59
C THR A 502 -2.57 4.74 18.12
N GLY A 503 -3.37 5.46 18.91
CA GLY A 503 -3.72 6.86 18.66
C GLY A 503 -2.51 7.80 18.77
N ASN A 504 -1.61 7.53 19.71
CA ASN A 504 -0.35 8.27 19.85
C ASN A 504 0.56 8.08 18.63
N VAL A 505 0.62 6.86 18.07
CA VAL A 505 1.32 6.60 16.80
C VAL A 505 0.74 7.43 15.66
N VAL A 506 -0.59 7.48 15.54
CA VAL A 506 -1.28 8.28 14.53
C VAL A 506 -0.94 9.76 14.66
N ASP A 507 -1.04 10.33 15.86
CA ASP A 507 -0.75 11.74 16.07
C ASP A 507 0.74 12.08 15.84
N LYS A 508 1.65 11.19 16.26
CA LYS A 508 3.09 11.30 15.99
C LYS A 508 3.37 11.35 14.48
N LEU A 509 2.89 10.36 13.72
CA LEU A 509 3.17 10.29 12.28
C LEU A 509 2.51 11.45 11.50
N ARG A 510 1.31 11.87 11.90
CA ARG A 510 0.69 13.06 11.31
C ARG A 510 1.52 14.33 11.56
N GLN A 511 2.13 14.46 12.74
CA GLN A 511 3.02 15.57 13.03
C GLN A 511 4.28 15.51 12.15
N GLU A 512 4.91 14.33 12.04
CA GLU A 512 6.08 14.10 11.18
C GLU A 512 5.80 14.41 9.70
N TRP A 513 4.62 14.06 9.18
CA TRP A 513 4.25 14.24 7.76
C TRP A 513 3.62 15.60 7.44
N GLY A 514 3.08 16.33 8.43
CA GLY A 514 2.13 17.42 8.17
C GLY A 514 2.32 18.71 8.99
N SER A 515 3.29 18.77 9.90
CA SER A 515 3.36 19.87 10.90
C SER A 515 4.73 20.56 10.98
N ASN A 516 5.52 20.53 9.91
CA ASN A 516 6.80 21.24 9.89
C ASN A 516 6.58 22.70 9.46
N SER A 517 6.78 23.63 10.40
CA SER A 517 7.09 25.01 10.05
C SER A 517 8.52 25.08 9.56
N SER A 518 8.74 25.60 8.35
CA SER A 518 10.08 25.88 7.85
C SER A 518 10.36 27.36 8.03
N GLU A 519 11.40 27.69 8.79
CA GLU A 519 11.76 29.07 9.10
C GLU A 519 13.24 29.31 8.79
N GLY A 520 13.56 30.53 8.39
CA GLY A 520 14.93 30.94 8.15
C GLY A 520 15.01 32.35 7.58
N THR A 521 16.17 32.66 7.01
CA THR A 521 16.41 33.97 6.37
C THR A 521 16.83 33.79 4.93
N THR A 522 16.54 34.79 4.09
CA THR A 522 16.97 34.79 2.70
C THR A 522 18.47 35.00 2.55
N ASP A 523 19.07 34.35 1.56
CA ASP A 523 20.47 34.53 1.18
C ASP A 523 20.74 35.91 0.55
N THR A 524 21.98 36.16 0.10
CA THR A 524 22.36 37.42 -0.56
C THR A 524 21.62 37.70 -1.87
N ASN A 525 21.03 36.69 -2.49
CA ASN A 525 20.22 36.78 -3.70
C ASN A 525 18.71 36.75 -3.39
N GLY A 526 18.34 36.91 -2.11
CA GLY A 526 16.97 36.98 -1.66
C GLY A 526 16.26 35.62 -1.62
N PHE A 527 16.96 34.50 -1.76
CA PHE A 527 16.36 33.18 -1.80
C PHE A 527 16.30 32.49 -0.44
N PHE A 528 15.21 31.77 -0.22
CA PHE A 528 15.05 30.76 0.82
C PHE A 528 14.55 29.46 0.19
N GLU A 529 15.15 28.34 0.57
CA GLU A 529 14.79 27.02 0.07
C GLU A 529 14.33 26.11 1.21
N ALA A 530 13.29 25.32 0.94
CA ALA A 530 12.81 24.30 1.87
C ALA A 530 12.25 23.11 1.10
N SER A 531 12.49 21.90 1.61
CA SER A 531 11.80 20.69 1.14
C SER A 531 10.50 20.53 1.90
N LEU A 532 9.38 20.70 1.21
CA LEU A 532 8.04 20.75 1.80
C LEU A 532 7.22 19.55 1.33
N PHE A 533 6.44 18.96 2.25
CA PHE A 533 5.43 17.96 1.90
C PHE A 533 4.40 18.51 0.91
N HIS A 534 3.79 17.65 0.11
CA HIS A 534 2.70 18.08 -0.77
C HIS A 534 1.50 18.51 0.07
N GLY A 535 0.97 19.70 -0.19
CA GLY A 535 0.03 20.34 0.73
C GLY A 535 -0.28 21.79 0.39
N ASP A 536 -1.20 22.35 1.16
CA ASP A 536 -1.52 23.78 1.13
C ASP A 536 -0.73 24.48 2.23
N TYR A 537 -0.14 25.63 1.92
CA TYR A 537 0.78 26.37 2.79
C TYR A 537 0.42 27.86 2.87
N LYS A 538 0.87 28.49 3.95
CA LYS A 538 0.92 29.95 4.09
C LYS A 538 2.34 30.36 4.45
N VAL A 539 2.96 31.20 3.63
CA VAL A 539 4.25 31.84 3.91
C VAL A 539 4.02 33.22 4.53
N LYS A 540 4.89 33.59 5.46
CA LYS A 540 5.05 34.94 5.99
C LYS A 540 6.49 35.41 5.74
N ILE A 541 6.63 36.66 5.30
CA ILE A 541 7.94 37.31 5.13
C ILE A 541 7.96 38.59 5.95
N SER A 542 9.03 38.84 6.69
CA SER A 542 9.27 40.12 7.36
C SER A 542 10.71 40.59 7.15
N HIS A 543 10.89 41.90 7.03
CA HIS A 543 12.21 42.52 6.94
C HIS A 543 12.15 43.92 7.59
N PRO A 544 13.20 44.40 8.28
CA PRO A 544 13.16 45.68 9.00
C PRO A 544 12.86 46.91 8.15
N THR A 545 13.08 46.84 6.83
CA THR A 545 12.81 47.94 5.90
C THR A 545 11.36 47.97 5.41
N MET A 546 10.54 46.98 5.77
CA MET A 546 9.13 46.93 5.39
C MET A 546 8.31 47.93 6.22
N THR A 547 7.32 48.56 5.58
CA THR A 547 6.33 49.41 6.25
C THR A 547 5.27 48.60 7.01
N SER A 548 4.99 47.38 6.55
CA SER A 548 4.11 46.42 7.24
C SER A 548 4.95 45.43 8.06
N PRO A 549 4.44 44.92 9.19
CA PRO A 549 5.20 44.00 10.05
C PRO A 549 5.53 42.66 9.35
N PHE A 550 4.73 42.25 8.37
CA PHE A 550 5.01 41.11 7.49
C PHE A 550 4.09 41.12 6.25
N LEU A 551 4.51 40.44 5.18
CA LEU A 551 3.69 40.01 4.05
C LEU A 551 3.25 38.56 4.29
N ALA A 552 2.04 38.17 3.90
CA ALA A 552 1.62 36.77 3.94
C ALA A 552 0.91 36.33 2.65
N GLN A 553 1.28 35.16 2.14
CA GLN A 553 0.70 34.58 0.93
C GLN A 553 0.44 33.08 1.10
N SER A 554 -0.64 32.59 0.49
CA SER A 554 -0.93 31.15 0.42
C SER A 554 -0.40 30.58 -0.89
N PHE A 555 0.10 29.34 -0.84
CA PHE A 555 0.55 28.60 -2.02
C PHE A 555 0.32 27.10 -1.83
N LYS A 556 0.37 26.34 -2.92
CA LYS A 556 0.21 24.88 -2.91
C LYS A 556 1.46 24.21 -3.42
N VAL A 557 1.85 23.13 -2.75
CA VAL A 557 2.97 22.27 -3.13
C VAL A 557 2.39 20.96 -3.64
N VAL A 558 2.72 20.59 -4.89
CA VAL A 558 2.22 19.41 -5.59
C VAL A 558 3.37 18.54 -6.10
N SER A 559 3.08 17.28 -6.44
CA SER A 559 4.06 16.41 -7.13
C SER A 559 4.46 16.99 -8.48
N THR A 560 5.73 16.84 -8.84
CA THR A 560 6.36 17.38 -10.05
C THR A 560 6.55 16.34 -11.15
N ASP A 561 5.76 15.24 -11.15
CA ASP A 561 5.82 14.14 -12.14
C ASP A 561 5.61 14.57 -13.62
N HIS A 562 5.47 15.86 -13.90
CA HIS A 562 5.56 16.46 -15.22
C HIS A 562 6.66 17.54 -15.26
N ARG A 563 7.78 17.20 -15.92
CA ARG A 563 8.87 18.08 -16.42
C ARG A 563 9.10 19.40 -15.66
N SER A 564 10.15 19.38 -14.82
CA SER A 564 11.12 20.47 -14.62
C SER A 564 10.62 21.91 -14.79
N GLU A 565 10.00 22.45 -13.74
CA GLU A 565 10.23 23.86 -13.40
C GLU A 565 10.42 23.93 -11.90
N GLN A 566 11.60 24.37 -11.45
CA GLN A 566 11.71 24.96 -10.11
C GLN A 566 10.77 26.16 -10.11
N THR A 567 9.56 25.98 -9.60
CA THR A 567 8.62 27.08 -9.50
C THR A 567 9.11 28.00 -8.40
N THR A 568 9.75 29.11 -8.79
CA THR A 568 10.17 30.14 -7.85
C THR A 568 8.96 30.98 -7.50
N LEU A 569 8.60 31.00 -6.22
CA LEU A 569 7.57 31.92 -5.75
C LEU A 569 8.23 33.29 -5.53
N LEU A 570 7.93 34.24 -6.41
CA LEU A 570 8.36 35.62 -6.28
C LEU A 570 7.41 36.38 -5.35
N LEU A 571 7.96 36.94 -4.27
CA LEU A 571 7.22 37.74 -3.31
C LEU A 571 7.80 39.14 -3.26
N LYS A 572 6.97 40.12 -3.63
CA LYS A 572 7.29 41.54 -3.52
C LYS A 572 7.04 42.00 -2.09
N VAL A 573 8.10 42.48 -1.45
CA VAL A 573 8.21 42.76 -0.01
C VAL A 573 8.32 44.25 0.24
#